data_AF-A0A1Z9PT47-F1
#
_entry.id   AF-A0A1Z9PT47-F1
#
_cell.length_a   1.000
_cell.length_b   1.000
_cell.length_c   1.000
_cell.angle_alpha   90.00
_cell.angle_beta   90.00
_cell.angle_gamma   90.00
#
_symmetry.space_group_name_H-M   'P 1'
#
loop_
_entity.id
_entity.type
_entity.pdbx_description
1 polymer ?
#
loop_
_entity_poly.entity_id
_entity_poly.type
_entity_poly.pdbx_seq_one_letter_code
_entity_poly.pdbx_strand_id
1 'polypeptide(L)'
;MSYQLNKTDGTLLASLIDGQIDTASTNLTFVGKNYTGYGEAFNENFIKLLENFSNSSAPSTPLTGQVWWDSSAGRLKVYDGTVWKASGGPFVQSTSPNMVAGDLWINNLTNQVYAFDGTDTILIGPQYSVAQKKSGFEIGTIIDNTSKSQTVANLYVGGILKAVVSDVQFTPAYEQRILELVTAENTAGIIYEGFNIIDVDGFRWRGVANSAAGLTDALGQTRTAEQFLASNANDVTTGALTIQNSGGLTIGLSQNNVQKVIGDRFYIENQLLNHDLSLRVRSSQFNSLIVDAVYVDASASKVGIFTTNRLPAYTLDVEGDIRATGNLIVQGTTTTLDTVTLRVEDKNIELGYQSDSTGGDDVGADGGGVTLLSTDSNKEIKWLNSTNAWTFNKNIDLSNTSTEIKIGGQTKLTNTSLSNILYADELTRVGTLTSLQVDSINMDGNTIANSVSAINITANGGLNLTPGGDIAISGNHKITGLKDPTASQDAATKIYTDTEIANEVIVMGFDITGLGSGSALQAAVAGYLNDLYPASAINNGKQAKLHCTSYANATASGIDVDSAKTISYIAVDANGTQNESVVQDIVFAGASGNVALTATRSLMRYQSNGSGWEWQATTAY
;
A
#
# COMPACT_ATOMS: atom_id res chain seq x y z
N MET A 1 4.38 -159.79 -36.80
CA MET A 1 5.38 -158.69 -36.96
C MET A 1 4.77 -157.42 -36.41
N SER A 2 5.48 -156.68 -35.56
CA SER A 2 5.01 -155.40 -34.97
C SER A 2 5.11 -154.23 -35.95
N TYR A 3 4.29 -153.19 -35.77
CA TYR A 3 4.35 -151.93 -36.55
C TYR A 3 4.38 -150.71 -35.63
N GLN A 4 4.96 -149.60 -36.11
CA GLN A 4 5.16 -148.36 -35.36
C GLN A 4 4.13 -147.30 -35.74
N LEU A 5 3.63 -146.55 -34.74
CA LEU A 5 2.76 -145.40 -34.90
C LEU A 5 3.54 -144.14 -34.55
N ASN A 6 3.52 -143.14 -35.44
CA ASN A 6 4.18 -141.86 -35.23
C ASN A 6 3.14 -140.76 -35.01
N LYS A 7 3.49 -139.75 -34.20
CA LYS A 7 2.73 -138.51 -34.07
C LYS A 7 2.87 -137.67 -35.36
N THR A 8 2.02 -136.65 -35.49
CA THR A 8 2.04 -135.71 -36.62
C THR A 8 3.37 -134.96 -36.76
N ASP A 9 4.11 -134.78 -35.67
CA ASP A 9 5.46 -134.19 -35.67
C ASP A 9 6.59 -135.18 -36.09
N GLY A 10 6.23 -136.43 -36.41
CA GLY A 10 7.16 -137.48 -36.83
C GLY A 10 7.80 -138.28 -35.69
N THR A 11 7.54 -137.95 -34.42
CA THR A 11 8.07 -138.70 -33.28
C THR A 11 7.32 -140.02 -33.06
N LEU A 12 8.04 -141.06 -32.62
CA LEU A 12 7.45 -142.37 -32.32
C LEU A 12 6.48 -142.25 -31.13
N LEU A 13 5.22 -142.62 -31.34
CA LEU A 13 4.19 -142.63 -30.30
C LEU A 13 4.16 -143.97 -29.56
N ALA A 14 4.07 -145.07 -30.30
CA ALA A 14 4.01 -146.43 -29.75
C ALA A 14 4.41 -147.48 -30.80
N SER A 15 4.85 -148.66 -30.34
CA SER A 15 5.13 -149.83 -31.19
C SER A 15 4.17 -150.96 -30.83
N LEU A 16 3.29 -151.35 -31.76
CA LEU A 16 2.26 -152.37 -31.51
C LEU A 16 2.72 -153.77 -31.89
N ILE A 17 2.55 -154.70 -30.96
CA ILE A 17 2.86 -156.13 -31.11
C ILE A 17 1.62 -156.87 -31.65
N ASP A 18 1.84 -157.96 -32.39
CA ASP A 18 0.80 -158.82 -32.97
C ASP A 18 -0.11 -159.39 -31.86
N GLY A 19 -1.43 -159.32 -32.05
CA GLY A 19 -2.43 -159.86 -31.13
C GLY A 19 -2.69 -159.06 -29.83
N GLN A 20 -2.14 -157.86 -29.66
CA GLN A 20 -2.33 -157.00 -28.47
C GLN A 20 -2.93 -155.63 -28.83
N ILE A 21 -3.49 -154.96 -27.83
CA ILE A 21 -3.94 -153.55 -27.92
C ILE A 21 -3.07 -152.64 -27.04
N ASP A 22 -2.98 -151.37 -27.38
CA ASP A 22 -2.37 -150.33 -26.57
C ASP A 22 -3.43 -149.30 -26.14
N THR A 23 -3.65 -149.20 -24.83
CA THR A 23 -4.54 -148.24 -24.17
C THR A 23 -3.80 -147.28 -23.24
N ALA A 24 -2.47 -147.38 -23.16
CA ALA A 24 -1.66 -146.61 -22.22
C ALA A 24 -1.03 -145.38 -22.90
N SER A 25 -0.65 -145.49 -24.17
CA SER A 25 0.09 -144.41 -24.85
C SER A 25 -0.78 -143.19 -25.20
N THR A 26 -2.08 -143.38 -25.41
CA THR A 26 -3.04 -142.29 -25.67
C THR A 26 -4.42 -142.61 -25.13
N ASN A 27 -5.33 -141.62 -25.17
CA ASN A 27 -6.75 -141.85 -24.86
C ASN A 27 -7.53 -142.59 -25.95
N LEU A 28 -6.90 -142.91 -27.09
CA LEU A 28 -7.42 -143.82 -28.11
C LEU A 28 -6.76 -145.19 -27.98
N THR A 29 -7.55 -146.24 -28.23
CA THR A 29 -7.08 -147.62 -28.19
C THR A 29 -6.45 -147.98 -29.55
N PHE A 30 -5.15 -148.23 -29.60
CA PHE A 30 -4.52 -148.73 -30.82
C PHE A 30 -4.55 -150.25 -30.87
N VAL A 31 -4.76 -150.83 -32.05
CA VAL A 31 -5.02 -152.27 -32.21
C VAL A 31 -3.97 -152.97 -33.06
N GLY A 32 -3.30 -153.98 -32.53
CA GLY A 32 -2.28 -154.76 -33.22
C GLY A 32 -2.87 -155.65 -34.32
N LYS A 33 -2.01 -156.11 -35.24
CA LYS A 33 -2.43 -157.05 -36.29
C LYS A 33 -3.02 -158.32 -35.65
N ASN A 34 -4.04 -158.91 -36.28
CA ASN A 34 -4.71 -160.15 -35.83
C ASN A 34 -5.40 -160.11 -34.44
N TYR A 35 -5.69 -158.94 -33.86
CA TYR A 35 -6.44 -158.85 -32.61
C TYR A 35 -7.93 -159.22 -32.79
N THR A 36 -8.36 -160.26 -32.08
CA THR A 36 -9.77 -160.70 -31.98
C THR A 36 -10.56 -159.73 -31.11
N GLY A 37 -11.05 -158.65 -31.72
CA GLY A 37 -11.75 -157.54 -31.04
C GLY A 37 -11.57 -156.18 -31.71
N TYR A 38 -10.90 -156.13 -32.87
CA TYR A 38 -10.61 -154.90 -33.61
C TYR A 38 -11.82 -153.99 -33.86
N GLY A 39 -12.96 -154.57 -34.26
CA GLY A 39 -14.14 -153.78 -34.65
C GLY A 39 -14.72 -152.93 -33.52
N GLU A 40 -14.70 -153.43 -32.29
CA GLU A 40 -15.21 -152.72 -31.12
C GLU A 40 -14.27 -151.57 -30.73
N ALA A 41 -13.00 -151.89 -30.47
CA ALA A 41 -11.99 -150.90 -30.07
C ALA A 41 -11.80 -149.78 -31.11
N PHE A 42 -11.92 -150.10 -32.39
CA PHE A 42 -11.80 -149.11 -33.47
C PHE A 42 -13.03 -148.18 -33.56
N ASN A 43 -14.25 -148.72 -33.39
CA ASN A 43 -15.47 -147.90 -33.41
C ASN A 43 -15.59 -146.99 -32.18
N GLU A 44 -15.19 -147.44 -31.00
CA GLU A 44 -15.18 -146.61 -29.79
C GLU A 44 -14.25 -145.40 -29.91
N ASN A 45 -13.13 -145.54 -30.61
CA ASN A 45 -12.24 -144.41 -30.88
C ASN A 45 -12.95 -143.31 -31.69
N PHE A 46 -13.79 -143.67 -32.66
CA PHE A 46 -14.57 -142.68 -33.42
C PHE A 46 -15.60 -141.98 -32.55
N ILE A 47 -16.23 -142.68 -31.61
CA ILE A 47 -17.16 -142.08 -30.65
C ILE A 47 -16.43 -141.07 -29.77
N LYS A 48 -15.29 -141.48 -29.18
CA LYS A 48 -14.43 -140.58 -28.39
C LYS A 48 -14.01 -139.35 -29.17
N LEU A 49 -13.66 -139.49 -30.44
CA LEU A 49 -13.30 -138.35 -31.29
C LEU A 49 -14.51 -137.45 -31.61
N LEU A 50 -15.67 -138.03 -31.95
CA LEU A 50 -16.89 -137.29 -32.29
C LEU A 50 -17.39 -136.45 -31.10
N GLU A 51 -17.28 -137.01 -29.90
CA GLU A 51 -17.71 -136.36 -28.66
C GLU A 51 -16.60 -135.49 -28.05
N ASN A 52 -15.44 -135.38 -28.71
CA ASN A 52 -14.27 -134.68 -28.18
C ASN A 52 -13.93 -135.15 -26.76
N PHE A 53 -13.87 -136.46 -26.55
CA PHE A 53 -13.57 -137.10 -25.26
C PHE A 53 -14.46 -136.63 -24.10
N SER A 54 -15.72 -136.31 -24.39
CA SER A 54 -16.69 -135.79 -23.41
C SER A 54 -16.73 -136.61 -22.13
N ASN A 55 -16.33 -135.99 -21.01
CA ASN A 55 -16.34 -136.61 -19.69
C ASN A 55 -16.21 -135.52 -18.61
N SER A 56 -16.59 -135.83 -17.37
CA SER A 56 -16.37 -134.94 -16.21
C SER A 56 -14.91 -134.93 -15.74
N SER A 57 -14.17 -136.00 -16.04
CA SER A 57 -12.73 -136.09 -15.76
C SER A 57 -11.92 -135.89 -17.03
N ALA A 58 -10.83 -135.14 -16.92
CA ALA A 58 -9.94 -134.90 -18.04
C ALA A 58 -9.33 -136.21 -18.58
N PRO A 59 -9.13 -136.33 -19.90
CA PRO A 59 -8.40 -137.45 -20.48
C PRO A 59 -7.02 -137.62 -19.82
N SER A 60 -6.68 -138.87 -19.46
CA SER A 60 -5.54 -139.19 -18.58
C SER A 60 -4.17 -139.19 -19.25
N THR A 61 -4.10 -139.38 -20.57
CA THR A 61 -2.86 -139.43 -21.36
C THR A 61 -3.04 -138.60 -22.63
N PRO A 62 -3.30 -137.29 -22.49
CA PRO A 62 -3.67 -136.47 -23.62
C PRO A 62 -2.46 -136.15 -24.48
N LEU A 63 -2.70 -136.00 -25.78
CA LEU A 63 -1.71 -135.43 -26.69
C LEU A 63 -1.91 -133.91 -26.78
N THR A 64 -0.82 -133.17 -26.97
CA THR A 64 -0.89 -131.72 -27.22
C THR A 64 -1.80 -131.43 -28.41
N GLY A 65 -2.74 -130.50 -28.23
CA GLY A 65 -3.77 -130.17 -29.22
C GLY A 65 -5.02 -131.04 -29.13
N GLN A 66 -5.08 -132.03 -28.24
CA GLN A 66 -6.30 -132.79 -28.00
C GLN A 66 -7.40 -131.90 -27.44
N VAL A 67 -8.62 -132.19 -27.86
CA VAL A 67 -9.84 -131.51 -27.44
C VAL A 67 -10.59 -132.36 -26.42
N TRP A 68 -11.14 -131.69 -25.41
CA TRP A 68 -11.95 -132.28 -24.36
C TRP A 68 -13.19 -131.41 -24.12
N TRP A 69 -14.37 -132.00 -24.27
CA TRP A 69 -15.59 -131.40 -23.75
C TRP A 69 -15.73 -131.70 -22.26
N ASP A 70 -15.46 -130.71 -21.42
CA ASP A 70 -15.67 -130.83 -19.97
C ASP A 70 -17.16 -130.69 -19.68
N SER A 71 -17.82 -131.82 -19.42
CA SER A 71 -19.25 -131.86 -19.14
C SER A 71 -19.63 -131.22 -17.81
N SER A 72 -18.68 -131.00 -16.90
CA SER A 72 -18.91 -130.28 -15.63
C SER A 72 -18.91 -128.76 -15.81
N ALA A 73 -18.04 -128.24 -16.68
CA ALA A 73 -17.91 -126.81 -16.95
C ALA A 73 -18.72 -126.32 -18.16
N GLY A 74 -19.26 -127.25 -18.99
CA GLY A 74 -20.00 -126.92 -20.21
C GLY A 74 -19.16 -126.18 -21.25
N ARG A 75 -17.85 -126.48 -21.31
CA ARG A 75 -16.87 -125.75 -22.12
C ARG A 75 -15.95 -126.72 -22.84
N LEU A 76 -15.66 -126.42 -24.10
CA LEU A 76 -14.58 -127.08 -24.84
C LEU A 76 -13.23 -126.58 -24.31
N LYS A 77 -12.37 -127.53 -23.94
CA LYS A 77 -11.00 -127.29 -23.52
C LYS A 77 -10.02 -127.92 -24.51
N VAL A 78 -8.87 -127.29 -24.67
CA VAL A 78 -7.76 -127.79 -25.50
C VAL A 78 -6.54 -128.01 -24.60
N TYR A 79 -5.87 -129.15 -24.76
CA TYR A 79 -4.66 -129.44 -24.02
C TYR A 79 -3.46 -128.76 -24.68
N ASP A 80 -2.77 -127.86 -23.96
CA ASP A 80 -1.65 -127.09 -24.50
C ASP A 80 -0.28 -127.79 -24.36
N GLY A 81 -0.27 -129.04 -23.88
CA GLY A 81 0.93 -129.82 -23.59
C GLY A 81 1.29 -129.83 -22.09
N THR A 82 0.64 -129.00 -21.27
CA THR A 82 0.81 -128.99 -19.82
C THR A 82 -0.53 -128.99 -19.07
N VAL A 83 -1.48 -128.16 -19.49
CA VAL A 83 -2.79 -127.97 -18.84
C VAL A 83 -3.92 -127.88 -19.87
N TRP A 84 -5.15 -128.16 -19.41
CA TRP A 84 -6.36 -127.97 -20.19
C TRP A 84 -6.84 -126.51 -20.09
N LYS A 85 -6.85 -125.78 -21.22
CA LYS A 85 -7.32 -124.38 -21.29
C LYS A 85 -8.70 -124.27 -21.94
N ALA A 86 -9.55 -123.38 -21.43
CA ALA A 86 -10.84 -123.08 -22.04
C ALA A 86 -10.67 -122.22 -23.29
N SER A 87 -11.35 -122.57 -24.39
CA SER A 87 -11.27 -121.82 -25.63
C SER A 87 -12.23 -120.61 -25.61
N GLY A 88 -11.71 -119.37 -25.57
CA GLY A 88 -12.44 -118.14 -25.93
C GLY A 88 -13.15 -117.33 -24.83
N GLY A 89 -12.56 -117.13 -23.64
CA GLY A 89 -13.11 -116.24 -22.58
C GLY A 89 -12.16 -115.11 -22.18
N PRO A 90 -12.67 -113.93 -21.73
CA PRO A 90 -11.82 -112.82 -21.27
C PRO A 90 -11.09 -113.18 -19.98
N PHE A 91 -9.90 -112.62 -19.79
CA PHE A 91 -9.18 -112.75 -18.53
C PHE A 91 -9.80 -111.84 -17.46
N VAL A 92 -10.06 -112.37 -16.27
CA VAL A 92 -10.59 -111.60 -15.14
C VAL A 92 -9.64 -111.74 -13.96
N GLN A 93 -8.79 -110.74 -13.74
CA GLN A 93 -7.80 -110.71 -12.65
C GLN A 93 -7.24 -109.31 -12.44
N SER A 94 -6.57 -109.08 -11.30
CA SER A 94 -6.05 -107.77 -10.89
C SER A 94 -4.71 -107.39 -11.54
N THR A 95 -3.98 -108.38 -12.07
CA THR A 95 -2.70 -108.21 -12.75
C THR A 95 -2.80 -108.58 -14.22
N SER A 96 -2.00 -107.94 -15.08
CA SER A 96 -2.04 -108.21 -16.53
C SER A 96 -1.78 -109.69 -16.84
N PRO A 97 -2.65 -110.38 -17.60
CA PRO A 97 -2.41 -111.73 -18.09
C PRO A 97 -1.33 -111.77 -19.17
N ASN A 98 -0.79 -112.97 -19.44
CA ASN A 98 -0.10 -113.22 -20.71
C ASN A 98 -1.17 -113.33 -21.82
N MET A 99 -1.32 -112.27 -22.60
CA MET A 99 -2.35 -112.10 -23.62
C MET A 99 -1.79 -112.26 -25.04
N VAL A 100 -2.62 -112.70 -25.97
CA VAL A 100 -2.38 -112.64 -27.42
C VAL A 100 -3.31 -111.63 -28.08
N ALA A 101 -2.95 -111.15 -29.27
CA ALA A 101 -3.74 -110.14 -29.98
C ALA A 101 -5.22 -110.55 -30.09
N GLY A 102 -6.13 -109.67 -29.68
CA GLY A 102 -7.57 -109.92 -29.64
C GLY A 102 -8.11 -110.35 -28.28
N ASP A 103 -7.25 -110.60 -27.29
CA ASP A 103 -7.70 -110.92 -25.94
C ASP A 103 -8.28 -109.68 -25.23
N LEU A 104 -9.29 -109.95 -24.41
CA LEU A 104 -9.91 -108.97 -23.52
C LEU A 104 -9.49 -109.27 -22.08
N TRP A 105 -9.07 -108.23 -21.36
CA TRP A 105 -8.75 -108.30 -19.94
C TRP A 105 -9.61 -107.33 -19.14
N ILE A 106 -10.28 -107.87 -18.13
CA ILE A 106 -11.04 -107.13 -17.14
C ILE A 106 -10.18 -107.04 -15.88
N ASN A 107 -9.68 -105.84 -15.60
CA ASN A 107 -9.00 -105.56 -14.34
C ASN A 107 -10.05 -105.36 -13.25
N ASN A 108 -10.20 -106.36 -12.38
CA ASN A 108 -11.19 -106.35 -11.29
C ASN A 108 -10.78 -105.50 -10.07
N LEU A 109 -9.56 -104.93 -10.06
CA LEU A 109 -9.13 -103.97 -9.03
C LEU A 109 -9.52 -102.54 -9.43
N THR A 110 -9.30 -102.17 -10.70
CA THR A 110 -9.60 -100.82 -11.19
C THR A 110 -10.96 -100.72 -11.90
N ASN A 111 -11.66 -101.86 -12.09
CA ASN A 111 -12.88 -102.01 -12.88
C ASN A 111 -12.75 -101.46 -14.30
N GLN A 112 -11.64 -101.73 -14.95
CA GLN A 112 -11.34 -101.26 -16.30
C GLN A 112 -11.21 -102.42 -17.28
N VAL A 113 -11.78 -102.25 -18.46
CA VAL A 113 -11.70 -103.20 -19.57
C VAL A 113 -10.59 -102.76 -20.50
N TYR A 114 -9.68 -103.68 -20.77
CA TYR A 114 -8.58 -103.51 -21.70
C TYR A 114 -8.71 -104.50 -22.86
N ALA A 115 -8.37 -104.06 -24.06
CA ALA A 115 -8.13 -104.93 -25.21
C ALA A 115 -6.65 -104.94 -25.55
N PHE A 116 -6.11 -106.10 -25.91
CA PHE A 116 -4.71 -106.24 -26.32
C PHE A 116 -4.62 -106.29 -27.85
N ASP A 117 -3.85 -105.36 -28.44
CA ASP A 117 -3.69 -105.26 -29.89
C ASP A 117 -2.54 -106.11 -30.45
N GLY A 118 -1.82 -106.82 -29.59
CA GLY A 118 -0.63 -107.60 -29.91
C GLY A 118 0.68 -106.96 -29.44
N THR A 119 0.64 -105.67 -29.10
CA THR A 119 1.79 -104.90 -28.57
C THR A 119 1.46 -104.24 -27.24
N ASP A 120 0.34 -103.51 -27.16
CA ASP A 120 -0.06 -102.71 -26.01
C ASP A 120 -1.50 -103.02 -25.56
N THR A 121 -1.79 -102.72 -24.30
CA THR A 121 -3.16 -102.77 -23.77
C THR A 121 -3.85 -101.42 -23.97
N ILE A 122 -4.96 -101.41 -24.70
CA ILE A 122 -5.80 -100.24 -24.93
C ILE A 122 -6.93 -100.23 -23.91
N LEU A 123 -7.08 -99.14 -23.15
CA LEU A 123 -8.20 -98.94 -22.24
C LEU A 123 -9.48 -98.66 -23.05
N ILE A 124 -10.46 -99.55 -22.95
CA ILE A 124 -11.80 -99.36 -23.53
C ILE A 124 -12.65 -98.50 -22.60
N GLY A 125 -12.55 -98.72 -21.30
CA GLY A 125 -13.20 -97.87 -20.29
C GLY A 125 -13.48 -98.57 -18.98
N PRO A 126 -13.89 -97.81 -17.95
CA PRO A 126 -13.97 -96.34 -17.90
C PRO A 126 -12.58 -95.65 -17.88
N GLN A 127 -12.53 -94.38 -18.31
CA GLN A 127 -11.28 -93.57 -18.35
C GLN A 127 -10.68 -93.26 -16.98
N TYR A 128 -11.43 -93.53 -15.91
CA TYR A 128 -11.03 -93.37 -14.52
C TYR A 128 -11.07 -94.73 -13.81
N SER A 129 -10.14 -94.93 -12.88
CA SER A 129 -10.19 -96.06 -11.95
C SER A 129 -11.21 -95.83 -10.83
N VAL A 130 -11.59 -96.89 -10.12
CA VAL A 130 -12.44 -96.81 -8.92
C VAL A 130 -11.89 -95.80 -7.89
N ALA A 131 -10.57 -95.72 -7.72
CA ALA A 131 -9.93 -94.82 -6.76
C ALA A 131 -10.02 -93.33 -7.17
N GLN A 132 -9.91 -93.04 -8.47
CA GLN A 132 -10.00 -91.68 -9.00
C GLN A 132 -11.43 -91.12 -8.94
N LYS A 133 -12.42 -92.01 -8.84
CA LYS A 133 -13.85 -91.68 -8.99
C LYS A 133 -14.12 -91.01 -10.35
N LYS A 134 -15.38 -90.73 -10.65
CA LYS A 134 -15.80 -90.11 -11.91
C LYS A 134 -15.09 -88.76 -12.11
N SER A 135 -14.26 -88.67 -13.13
CA SER A 135 -13.46 -87.49 -13.44
C SER A 135 -13.32 -87.32 -14.95
N GLY A 136 -13.44 -86.09 -15.45
CA GLY A 136 -13.42 -85.76 -16.87
C GLY A 136 -14.75 -85.18 -17.37
N PHE A 137 -14.82 -84.96 -18.68
CA PHE A 137 -16.05 -84.52 -19.34
C PHE A 137 -16.95 -85.71 -19.62
N GLU A 138 -18.20 -85.56 -19.25
CA GLU A 138 -19.28 -86.46 -19.62
C GLU A 138 -20.32 -85.68 -20.43
N ILE A 139 -20.72 -86.23 -21.56
CA ILE A 139 -21.78 -85.66 -22.37
C ILE A 139 -23.11 -86.08 -21.74
N GLY A 140 -23.87 -85.09 -21.30
CA GLY A 140 -25.21 -85.25 -20.78
C GLY A 140 -26.23 -84.57 -21.70
N THR A 141 -27.49 -84.90 -21.47
CA THR A 141 -28.61 -84.24 -22.12
C THR A 141 -29.51 -83.67 -21.03
N ILE A 142 -29.82 -82.38 -21.11
CA ILE A 142 -30.77 -81.70 -20.22
C ILE A 142 -31.91 -81.18 -21.08
N ILE A 143 -33.14 -81.44 -20.67
CA ILE A 143 -34.35 -80.97 -21.32
C ILE A 143 -34.61 -79.53 -20.85
N ASP A 144 -34.83 -78.61 -21.78
CA ASP A 144 -35.23 -77.25 -21.46
C ASP A 144 -36.72 -77.16 -21.09
N ASN A 145 -37.16 -76.00 -20.60
CA ASN A 145 -38.56 -75.74 -20.25
C ASN A 145 -39.54 -75.77 -21.45
N THR A 146 -39.05 -75.93 -22.68
CA THR A 146 -39.85 -76.12 -23.91
C THR A 146 -39.85 -77.57 -24.39
N SER A 147 -39.37 -78.50 -23.56
CA SER A 147 -39.27 -79.93 -23.85
C SER A 147 -38.29 -80.29 -24.97
N LYS A 148 -37.30 -79.43 -25.24
CA LYS A 148 -36.22 -79.71 -26.20
C LYS A 148 -34.97 -80.19 -25.47
N SER A 149 -34.38 -81.27 -25.97
CA SER A 149 -33.12 -81.83 -25.48
C SER A 149 -31.93 -80.95 -25.87
N GLN A 150 -31.19 -80.46 -24.88
CA GLN A 150 -29.96 -79.70 -25.04
C GLN A 150 -28.78 -80.56 -24.61
N THR A 151 -27.74 -80.59 -25.43
CA THR A 151 -26.50 -81.33 -25.11
C THR A 151 -25.61 -80.45 -24.26
N VAL A 152 -25.12 -81.00 -23.15
CA VAL A 152 -24.19 -80.32 -22.24
C VAL A 152 -22.97 -81.18 -21.97
N ALA A 153 -21.83 -80.54 -21.74
CA ALA A 153 -20.64 -81.22 -21.25
C ALA A 153 -20.48 -80.94 -19.76
N ASN A 154 -20.66 -81.99 -18.95
CA ASN A 154 -20.53 -81.94 -17.50
C ASN A 154 -19.08 -82.27 -17.12
N LEU A 155 -18.41 -81.34 -16.45
CA LEU A 155 -17.06 -81.56 -15.95
C LEU A 155 -17.11 -82.09 -14.52
N TYR A 156 -16.75 -83.36 -14.35
CA TYR A 156 -16.59 -83.98 -13.04
C TYR A 156 -15.12 -84.01 -12.61
N VAL A 157 -14.87 -83.81 -11.32
CA VAL A 157 -13.56 -84.03 -10.70
C VAL A 157 -13.78 -84.74 -9.37
N GLY A 158 -13.25 -85.97 -9.23
CA GLY A 158 -13.36 -86.75 -7.99
C GLY A 158 -14.80 -87.13 -7.61
N GLY A 159 -15.70 -87.23 -8.59
CA GLY A 159 -17.13 -87.50 -8.39
C GLY A 159 -18.00 -86.27 -8.15
N ILE A 160 -17.44 -85.07 -8.17
CA ILE A 160 -18.18 -83.81 -7.92
C ILE A 160 -18.28 -83.01 -9.24
N LEU A 161 -19.46 -82.49 -9.56
CA LEU A 161 -19.68 -81.60 -10.70
C LEU A 161 -19.05 -80.24 -10.43
N LYS A 162 -18.16 -79.77 -11.31
CA LYS A 162 -17.44 -78.50 -11.14
C LYS A 162 -17.85 -77.41 -12.12
N ALA A 163 -18.22 -77.80 -13.33
CA ALA A 163 -18.71 -76.89 -14.34
C ALA A 163 -19.63 -77.59 -15.32
N VAL A 164 -20.54 -76.82 -15.92
CA VAL A 164 -21.36 -77.24 -17.04
C VAL A 164 -21.10 -76.34 -18.22
N VAL A 165 -20.76 -76.94 -19.35
CA VAL A 165 -20.49 -76.21 -20.59
C VAL A 165 -21.64 -76.41 -21.55
N SER A 166 -22.15 -75.30 -22.08
CA SER A 166 -23.20 -75.26 -23.09
C SER A 166 -22.80 -74.37 -24.26
N ASP A 167 -23.24 -74.72 -25.45
CA ASP A 167 -23.10 -73.90 -26.67
C ASP A 167 -24.20 -72.83 -26.79
N VAL A 168 -25.29 -72.99 -26.03
CA VAL A 168 -26.43 -72.06 -26.05
C VAL A 168 -26.91 -71.77 -24.64
N GLN A 169 -27.46 -70.58 -24.44
CA GLN A 169 -28.16 -70.26 -23.20
C GLN A 169 -29.56 -70.91 -23.19
N PHE A 170 -29.92 -71.62 -22.12
CA PHE A 170 -31.27 -72.18 -21.95
C PHE A 170 -31.64 -72.35 -20.47
N THR A 171 -32.95 -72.48 -20.21
CA THR A 171 -33.50 -72.76 -18.87
C THR A 171 -33.89 -74.23 -18.77
N PRO A 172 -33.24 -75.03 -17.91
CA PRO A 172 -33.60 -76.43 -17.69
C PRO A 172 -35.06 -76.59 -17.22
N ALA A 173 -35.69 -77.69 -17.61
CA ALA A 173 -36.95 -78.14 -17.03
C ALA A 173 -36.79 -78.31 -15.51
N TYR A 174 -37.87 -78.05 -14.75
CA TYR A 174 -37.80 -77.93 -13.29
C TYR A 174 -37.16 -79.15 -12.60
N GLU A 175 -37.47 -80.36 -13.09
CA GLU A 175 -36.94 -81.63 -12.55
C GLU A 175 -35.48 -81.93 -12.92
N GLN A 176 -34.93 -81.20 -13.91
CA GLN A 176 -33.58 -81.42 -14.45
C GLN A 176 -32.65 -80.22 -14.22
N ARG A 177 -33.03 -79.29 -13.34
CA ARG A 177 -32.17 -78.19 -12.92
C ARG A 177 -30.97 -78.72 -12.15
N ILE A 178 -29.81 -78.15 -12.44
CA ILE A 178 -28.62 -78.36 -11.63
C ILE A 178 -28.76 -77.44 -10.42
N LEU A 179 -29.07 -78.02 -9.27
CA LEU A 179 -29.35 -77.25 -8.05
C LEU A 179 -28.19 -76.32 -7.67
N GLU A 180 -26.95 -76.73 -7.91
CA GLU A 180 -25.80 -75.93 -7.52
C GLU A 180 -25.60 -74.67 -8.40
N LEU A 181 -26.29 -74.57 -9.54
CA LEU A 181 -26.33 -73.34 -10.36
C LEU A 181 -27.48 -72.40 -9.98
N VAL A 182 -28.38 -72.82 -9.07
CA VAL A 182 -29.51 -72.00 -8.61
C VAL A 182 -29.03 -71.08 -7.50
N THR A 183 -28.89 -69.79 -7.81
CA THR A 183 -28.50 -68.75 -6.86
C THR A 183 -29.62 -67.72 -6.69
N ALA A 184 -29.43 -66.76 -5.78
CA ALA A 184 -30.38 -65.64 -5.63
C ALA A 184 -30.51 -64.80 -6.92
N GLU A 185 -29.45 -64.73 -7.73
CA GLU A 185 -29.44 -64.01 -9.01
C GLU A 185 -29.86 -64.91 -10.18
N ASN A 186 -29.64 -66.22 -10.09
CA ASN A 186 -30.04 -67.22 -11.09
C ASN A 186 -31.08 -68.21 -10.54
N THR A 187 -32.26 -67.69 -10.17
CA THR A 187 -33.31 -68.47 -9.50
C THR A 187 -33.93 -69.59 -10.35
N ALA A 188 -33.76 -69.52 -11.67
CA ALA A 188 -34.23 -70.54 -12.61
C ALA A 188 -33.17 -71.57 -12.98
N GLY A 189 -31.94 -71.46 -12.46
CA GLY A 189 -30.82 -72.36 -12.80
C GLY A 189 -30.49 -72.30 -14.30
N ILE A 190 -30.55 -71.11 -14.89
CA ILE A 190 -30.23 -70.86 -16.30
C ILE A 190 -28.80 -71.31 -16.54
N ILE A 191 -28.59 -72.06 -17.62
CA ILE A 191 -27.28 -72.43 -18.11
C ILE A 191 -26.96 -71.42 -19.22
N TYR A 192 -25.92 -70.61 -19.02
CA TYR A 192 -25.43 -69.64 -19.98
C TYR A 192 -24.54 -70.32 -21.04
N GLU A 193 -24.37 -69.66 -22.18
CA GLU A 193 -23.39 -70.07 -23.17
C GLU A 193 -21.97 -69.99 -22.58
N GLY A 194 -21.16 -71.04 -22.80
CA GLY A 194 -19.83 -71.18 -22.24
C GLY A 194 -19.78 -71.93 -20.90
N PHE A 195 -18.79 -71.62 -20.07
CA PHE A 195 -18.54 -72.30 -18.79
C PHE A 195 -19.42 -71.75 -17.67
N ASN A 196 -20.31 -72.58 -17.15
CA ASN A 196 -21.11 -72.31 -15.95
C ASN A 196 -20.42 -72.96 -14.77
N ILE A 197 -19.71 -72.16 -13.98
CA ILE A 197 -18.92 -72.64 -12.85
C ILE A 197 -19.83 -72.79 -11.63
N ILE A 198 -19.74 -73.95 -10.98
CA ILE A 198 -20.52 -74.26 -9.77
C ILE A 198 -19.94 -73.55 -8.54
N ASP A 199 -18.62 -73.66 -8.35
CA ASP A 199 -17.88 -73.07 -7.22
C ASP A 199 -17.16 -71.80 -7.67
N VAL A 200 -17.89 -70.68 -7.72
CA VAL A 200 -17.37 -69.39 -8.20
C VAL A 200 -16.21 -68.84 -7.35
N ASP A 201 -16.20 -69.16 -6.06
CA ASP A 201 -15.18 -68.69 -5.11
C ASP A 201 -13.89 -69.51 -5.18
N GLY A 202 -13.99 -70.83 -5.43
CA GLY A 202 -12.85 -71.74 -5.49
C GLY A 202 -12.26 -71.93 -6.89
N PHE A 203 -13.05 -71.77 -7.95
CA PHE A 203 -12.58 -71.99 -9.32
C PHE A 203 -11.73 -70.80 -9.82
N ARG A 204 -10.56 -71.09 -10.38
CA ARG A 204 -9.60 -70.09 -10.86
C ARG A 204 -9.05 -70.47 -12.22
N TRP A 205 -9.12 -69.55 -13.17
CA TRP A 205 -8.37 -69.62 -14.42
C TRP A 205 -6.99 -69.03 -14.20
N ARG A 206 -5.93 -69.86 -14.23
CA ARG A 206 -4.55 -69.39 -14.07
C ARG A 206 -3.88 -69.32 -15.45
N GLY A 207 -3.65 -68.12 -15.97
CA GLY A 207 -3.04 -67.86 -17.28
C GLY A 207 -3.08 -66.37 -17.68
N VAL A 208 -2.57 -66.03 -18.86
CA VAL A 208 -2.69 -64.68 -19.44
C VAL A 208 -4.00 -64.59 -20.23
N ALA A 209 -4.85 -63.63 -19.89
CA ALA A 209 -6.01 -63.27 -20.70
C ALA A 209 -5.62 -62.17 -21.69
N ASN A 210 -5.64 -62.45 -23.00
CA ASN A 210 -5.30 -61.47 -24.04
C ASN A 210 -6.35 -60.33 -24.15
N SER A 211 -7.58 -60.57 -23.71
CA SER A 211 -8.64 -59.57 -23.64
C SER A 211 -9.61 -59.88 -22.50
N ALA A 212 -10.03 -58.83 -21.79
CA ALA A 212 -11.12 -58.87 -20.83
C ALA A 212 -11.95 -57.60 -21.03
N ALA A 213 -13.28 -57.72 -21.06
CA ALA A 213 -14.18 -56.59 -21.27
C ALA A 213 -14.21 -55.62 -20.06
N GLY A 214 -13.70 -56.05 -18.91
CA GLY A 214 -13.52 -55.21 -17.73
C GLY A 214 -12.85 -55.99 -16.60
N LEU A 215 -12.40 -55.25 -15.59
CA LEU A 215 -11.87 -55.80 -14.35
C LEU A 215 -12.87 -55.55 -13.23
N THR A 216 -13.30 -56.59 -12.53
CA THR A 216 -14.18 -56.44 -11.38
C THR A 216 -13.34 -56.14 -10.14
N ASP A 217 -13.62 -55.02 -9.46
CA ASP A 217 -12.95 -54.69 -8.21
C ASP A 217 -13.40 -55.61 -7.06
N ALA A 218 -12.77 -55.49 -5.89
CA ALA A 218 -13.06 -56.33 -4.72
C ALA A 218 -14.49 -56.16 -4.17
N LEU A 219 -15.24 -55.18 -4.66
CA LEU A 219 -16.63 -54.91 -4.30
C LEU A 219 -17.62 -55.42 -5.36
N GLY A 220 -17.13 -56.11 -6.41
CA GLY A 220 -17.98 -56.64 -7.47
C GLY A 220 -18.27 -55.67 -8.60
N GLN A 221 -17.66 -54.47 -8.62
CA GLN A 221 -17.94 -53.47 -9.64
C GLN A 221 -16.98 -53.59 -10.83
N THR A 222 -17.54 -53.83 -12.02
CA THR A 222 -16.77 -53.88 -13.27
C THR A 222 -16.24 -52.51 -13.66
N ARG A 223 -14.92 -52.42 -13.89
CA ARG A 223 -14.21 -51.26 -14.43
C ARG A 223 -13.81 -51.50 -15.87
N THR A 224 -14.16 -50.57 -16.76
CA THR A 224 -13.84 -50.64 -18.19
C THR A 224 -12.61 -49.77 -18.51
N ALA A 225 -12.08 -49.91 -19.73
CA ALA A 225 -10.86 -49.19 -20.14
C ALA A 225 -11.02 -47.67 -20.06
N GLU A 226 -12.23 -47.13 -20.27
CA GLU A 226 -12.53 -45.69 -20.24
C GLU A 226 -12.40 -45.06 -18.84
N GLN A 227 -12.19 -45.86 -17.80
CA GLN A 227 -12.02 -45.39 -16.42
C GLN A 227 -10.56 -45.25 -16.00
N PHE A 228 -9.62 -45.48 -16.93
CA PHE A 228 -8.18 -45.33 -16.72
C PHE A 228 -7.63 -44.25 -17.64
N LEU A 229 -6.60 -43.52 -17.20
CA LEU A 229 -5.84 -42.63 -18.07
C LEU A 229 -4.75 -43.41 -18.81
N ALA A 230 -4.75 -43.31 -20.15
CA ALA A 230 -3.73 -43.94 -20.98
C ALA A 230 -2.34 -43.32 -20.76
N SER A 231 -1.30 -44.16 -20.76
CA SER A 231 0.10 -43.73 -20.56
C SER A 231 0.80 -43.27 -21.84
N ASN A 232 0.23 -43.58 -23.01
CA ASN A 232 0.86 -43.41 -24.32
C ASN A 232 -0.07 -42.76 -25.37
N ALA A 233 -1.22 -42.25 -24.95
CA ALA A 233 -2.20 -41.61 -25.82
C ALA A 233 -2.84 -40.42 -25.12
N ASN A 234 -3.46 -39.53 -25.89
CA ASN A 234 -4.25 -38.44 -25.33
C ASN A 234 -5.48 -39.01 -24.65
N ASP A 235 -5.78 -38.54 -23.44
CA ASP A 235 -6.91 -39.01 -22.66
C ASP A 235 -7.55 -37.85 -21.86
N VAL A 236 -8.77 -38.04 -21.39
CA VAL A 236 -9.56 -37.04 -20.66
C VAL A 236 -10.28 -37.66 -19.47
N THR A 237 -10.11 -37.05 -18.30
CA THR A 237 -10.97 -37.32 -17.14
C THR A 237 -12.04 -36.25 -17.04
N THR A 238 -13.31 -36.65 -16.95
CA THR A 238 -14.43 -35.74 -16.66
C THR A 238 -14.67 -35.60 -15.15
N GLY A 239 -14.16 -36.53 -14.34
CA GLY A 239 -14.17 -36.50 -12.88
C GLY A 239 -12.95 -35.79 -12.28
N ALA A 240 -12.99 -35.54 -10.97
CA ALA A 240 -11.88 -34.93 -10.24
C ALA A 240 -10.70 -35.92 -10.06
N LEU A 241 -9.49 -35.44 -10.33
CA LEU A 241 -8.24 -36.17 -10.04
C LEU A 241 -7.74 -35.79 -8.64
N THR A 242 -7.83 -36.72 -7.69
CA THR A 242 -7.26 -36.54 -6.34
C THR A 242 -5.92 -37.26 -6.23
N ILE A 243 -4.83 -36.53 -5.91
CA ILE A 243 -3.49 -37.08 -5.69
C ILE A 243 -3.20 -37.09 -4.19
N GLN A 244 -3.34 -38.26 -3.54
CA GLN A 244 -3.13 -38.43 -2.10
C GLN A 244 -1.70 -38.85 -1.77
N ASN A 245 -0.72 -38.04 -2.20
CA ASN A 245 0.68 -38.22 -1.83
C ASN A 245 1.41 -36.86 -1.82
N SER A 246 2.56 -36.80 -1.14
CA SER A 246 3.36 -35.57 -1.06
C SER A 246 4.18 -35.29 -2.33
N GLY A 247 4.29 -36.25 -3.25
CA GLY A 247 5.02 -36.09 -4.52
C GLY A 247 4.25 -35.30 -5.58
N GLY A 248 2.92 -35.26 -5.47
CA GLY A 248 2.05 -34.39 -6.28
C GLY A 248 2.02 -34.74 -7.77
N LEU A 249 1.94 -33.70 -8.62
CA LEU A 249 1.87 -33.79 -10.08
C LEU A 249 3.17 -33.29 -10.71
N THR A 250 3.72 -34.04 -11.65
CA THR A 250 4.88 -33.64 -12.45
C THR A 250 4.50 -33.49 -13.92
N ILE A 251 4.88 -32.38 -14.54
CA ILE A 251 4.52 -32.04 -15.93
C ILE A 251 5.81 -31.78 -16.74
N GLY A 252 5.95 -32.45 -17.88
CA GLY A 252 7.05 -32.25 -18.84
C GLY A 252 8.07 -33.40 -18.89
N LEU A 253 8.76 -33.52 -20.03
CA LEU A 253 9.65 -34.64 -20.38
C LEU A 253 10.97 -34.71 -19.58
N SER A 254 11.18 -33.84 -18.60
CA SER A 254 12.33 -33.88 -17.68
C SER A 254 11.97 -33.35 -16.29
N GLN A 255 10.73 -33.58 -15.86
CA GLN A 255 10.18 -33.03 -14.61
C GLN A 255 10.19 -31.49 -14.58
N ASN A 256 9.90 -30.86 -15.73
CA ASN A 256 10.04 -29.41 -15.94
C ASN A 256 9.31 -28.57 -14.88
N ASN A 257 8.08 -28.96 -14.53
CA ASN A 257 7.29 -28.32 -13.48
C ASN A 257 6.73 -29.36 -12.52
N VAL A 258 6.86 -29.11 -11.22
CA VAL A 258 6.35 -29.98 -10.15
C VAL A 258 5.40 -29.18 -9.27
N GLN A 259 4.21 -29.75 -9.05
CA GLN A 259 3.20 -29.22 -8.14
C GLN A 259 3.03 -30.19 -6.97
N LYS A 260 3.48 -29.79 -5.77
CA LYS A 260 3.57 -30.70 -4.61
C LYS A 260 3.29 -29.99 -3.29
N VAL A 261 3.06 -30.79 -2.26
CA VAL A 261 2.90 -30.31 -0.88
C VAL A 261 4.06 -30.80 -0.04
N ILE A 262 4.78 -29.86 0.59
CA ILE A 262 5.83 -30.16 1.56
C ILE A 262 5.49 -29.43 2.86
N GLY A 263 5.23 -30.20 3.93
CA GLY A 263 4.67 -29.65 5.17
C GLY A 263 3.33 -28.98 4.89
N ASP A 264 3.18 -27.72 5.31
CA ASP A 264 1.95 -26.94 5.17
C ASP A 264 1.91 -26.06 3.90
N ARG A 265 2.91 -26.15 3.01
CA ARG A 265 3.03 -25.28 1.82
C ARG A 265 2.80 -26.05 0.52
N PHE A 266 2.06 -25.42 -0.40
CA PHE A 266 1.92 -25.85 -1.78
C PHE A 266 2.94 -25.13 -2.66
N TYR A 267 3.70 -25.89 -3.45
CA TYR A 267 4.72 -25.37 -4.35
C TYR A 267 4.31 -25.56 -5.81
N ILE A 268 4.56 -24.54 -6.61
CA ILE A 268 4.63 -24.61 -8.08
C ILE A 268 6.08 -24.26 -8.41
N GLU A 269 6.89 -25.25 -8.78
CA GLU A 269 8.32 -25.05 -8.98
C GLU A 269 8.81 -25.58 -10.33
N ASN A 270 9.71 -24.82 -10.95
CA ASN A 270 10.50 -25.29 -12.07
C ASN A 270 11.75 -25.99 -11.51
N GLN A 271 11.97 -27.25 -11.88
CA GLN A 271 13.14 -28.03 -11.42
C GLN A 271 14.42 -27.72 -12.19
N LEU A 272 14.29 -27.05 -13.34
CA LEU A 272 15.41 -26.68 -14.20
C LEU A 272 15.88 -25.25 -13.91
N LEU A 273 17.20 -25.06 -13.89
CA LEU A 273 17.83 -23.76 -13.64
C LEU A 273 17.44 -22.76 -14.75
N ASN A 274 17.17 -21.50 -14.36
CA ASN A 274 16.86 -20.39 -15.28
C ASN A 274 15.64 -20.62 -16.17
N HIS A 275 14.70 -21.47 -15.76
CA HIS A 275 13.42 -21.62 -16.44
C HIS A 275 12.38 -20.67 -15.88
N ASP A 276 11.84 -19.82 -16.75
CA ASP A 276 10.81 -18.85 -16.40
C ASP A 276 9.47 -19.50 -16.04
N LEU A 277 8.69 -18.78 -15.24
CA LEU A 277 7.33 -19.17 -14.89
C LEU A 277 6.38 -18.04 -15.32
N SER A 278 5.33 -18.39 -16.07
CA SER A 278 4.31 -17.41 -16.47
C SER A 278 2.90 -17.87 -16.13
N LEU A 279 2.11 -16.93 -15.59
CA LEU A 279 0.67 -17.03 -15.46
C LEU A 279 0.02 -16.24 -16.60
N ARG A 280 -0.56 -16.97 -17.56
CA ARG A 280 -1.14 -16.40 -18.77
C ARG A 280 -2.64 -16.28 -18.67
N VAL A 281 -3.17 -15.16 -19.16
CA VAL A 281 -4.61 -14.91 -19.24
C VAL A 281 -5.00 -14.47 -20.64
N ARG A 282 -6.23 -14.82 -21.05
CA ARG A 282 -6.85 -14.23 -22.23
C ARG A 282 -7.71 -13.05 -21.78
N SER A 283 -7.48 -11.86 -22.31
CA SER A 283 -8.20 -10.66 -21.89
C SER A 283 -8.63 -9.84 -23.10
N SER A 284 -9.88 -9.36 -23.07
CA SER A 284 -10.44 -8.47 -24.09
C SER A 284 -9.69 -7.14 -24.17
N GLN A 285 -9.07 -6.70 -23.08
CA GLN A 285 -8.26 -5.48 -23.03
C GLN A 285 -6.96 -5.58 -23.84
N PHE A 286 -6.50 -6.80 -24.10
CA PHE A 286 -5.35 -7.09 -24.96
C PHE A 286 -5.80 -7.74 -26.27
N ASN A 287 -6.89 -7.26 -26.88
CA ASN A 287 -7.46 -7.74 -28.14
C ASN A 287 -7.79 -9.26 -28.13
N SER A 288 -8.19 -9.80 -26.98
CA SER A 288 -8.45 -11.23 -26.77
C SER A 288 -7.23 -12.13 -27.02
N LEU A 289 -6.03 -11.57 -27.01
CA LEU A 289 -4.76 -12.31 -27.04
C LEU A 289 -4.47 -12.93 -25.68
N ILE A 290 -3.66 -13.98 -25.69
CA ILE A 290 -3.09 -14.56 -24.48
C ILE A 290 -1.86 -13.72 -24.11
N VAL A 291 -1.85 -13.17 -22.90
CA VAL A 291 -0.75 -12.35 -22.38
C VAL A 291 -0.26 -12.87 -21.04
N ASP A 292 0.99 -12.59 -20.71
CA ASP A 292 1.57 -12.88 -19.40
C ASP A 292 1.04 -11.86 -18.37
N ALA A 293 0.17 -12.31 -17.47
CA ALA A 293 -0.33 -11.48 -16.37
C ALA A 293 0.71 -11.34 -15.26
N VAL A 294 1.36 -12.47 -14.94
CA VAL A 294 2.53 -12.52 -14.06
C VAL A 294 3.62 -13.27 -14.81
N TYR A 295 4.77 -12.65 -14.96
CA TYR A 295 5.95 -13.25 -15.58
C TYR A 295 7.11 -13.21 -14.59
N VAL A 296 7.67 -14.38 -14.29
CA VAL A 296 8.85 -14.53 -13.42
C VAL A 296 10.03 -14.91 -14.29
N ASP A 297 10.97 -13.99 -14.43
CA ASP A 297 12.27 -14.22 -15.07
C ASP A 297 13.20 -14.84 -14.04
N ALA A 298 13.41 -16.15 -14.17
CA ALA A 298 14.23 -16.91 -13.24
C ALA A 298 15.73 -16.59 -13.41
N SER A 299 16.14 -16.17 -14.61
CA SER A 299 17.54 -15.88 -14.93
C SER A 299 18.02 -14.54 -14.36
N ALA A 300 17.12 -13.54 -14.29
CA ALA A 300 17.42 -12.20 -13.82
C ALA A 300 16.84 -11.87 -12.43
N SER A 301 16.09 -12.81 -11.81
CA SER A 301 15.39 -12.62 -10.52
C SER A 301 14.40 -11.44 -10.55
N LYS A 302 13.56 -11.36 -11.58
CA LYS A 302 12.58 -10.28 -11.76
C LYS A 302 11.16 -10.79 -11.92
N VAL A 303 10.19 -9.99 -11.49
CA VAL A 303 8.76 -10.25 -11.63
C VAL A 303 8.10 -9.09 -12.36
N GLY A 304 7.45 -9.40 -13.48
CA GLY A 304 6.61 -8.47 -14.24
C GLY A 304 5.12 -8.72 -14.00
N ILE A 305 4.36 -7.65 -13.82
CA ILE A 305 2.90 -7.66 -13.77
C ILE A 305 2.38 -6.91 -15.00
N PHE A 306 1.75 -7.64 -15.92
CA PHE A 306 1.27 -7.13 -17.22
C PHE A 306 2.32 -6.40 -18.08
N THR A 307 3.60 -6.76 -17.96
CA THR A 307 4.68 -6.30 -18.86
C THR A 307 4.61 -7.04 -20.20
N THR A 308 3.57 -6.81 -21.00
CA THR A 308 3.20 -7.67 -22.14
C THR A 308 4.03 -7.45 -23.42
N ASN A 309 4.68 -6.29 -23.55
CA ASN A 309 5.44 -5.87 -24.72
C ASN A 309 6.96 -5.82 -24.47
N ARG A 310 7.41 -6.15 -23.25
CA ARG A 310 8.80 -6.06 -22.81
C ARG A 310 9.06 -6.98 -21.61
N LEU A 311 10.31 -7.35 -21.40
CA LEU A 311 10.71 -8.02 -20.16
C LEU A 311 10.73 -7.03 -18.98
N PRO A 312 10.61 -7.51 -17.73
CA PRO A 312 10.70 -6.66 -16.54
C PRO A 312 12.06 -5.93 -16.47
N ALA A 313 12.02 -4.60 -16.35
CA ALA A 313 13.21 -3.77 -16.21
C ALA A 313 13.71 -3.77 -14.75
N TYR A 314 12.79 -3.81 -13.79
CA TYR A 314 13.06 -3.80 -12.35
C TYR A 314 12.71 -5.13 -11.69
N THR A 315 13.18 -5.35 -10.45
CA THR A 315 12.92 -6.59 -9.69
C THR A 315 11.42 -6.84 -9.51
N LEU A 316 10.64 -5.80 -9.25
CA LEU A 316 9.19 -5.79 -9.40
C LEU A 316 8.84 -4.69 -10.39
N ASP A 317 8.19 -5.04 -11.48
CA ASP A 317 7.83 -4.12 -12.55
C ASP A 317 6.35 -4.27 -12.88
N VAL A 318 5.61 -3.16 -12.78
CA VAL A 318 4.16 -3.13 -12.99
C VAL A 318 3.90 -2.10 -14.07
N GLU A 319 3.40 -2.54 -15.23
CA GLU A 319 3.11 -1.63 -16.36
C GLU A 319 1.82 -0.82 -16.14
N GLY A 320 0.95 -1.27 -15.23
CA GLY A 320 -0.31 -0.61 -14.88
C GLY A 320 -0.28 0.17 -13.56
N ASP A 321 -1.47 0.58 -13.11
CA ASP A 321 -1.64 1.33 -11.87
C ASP A 321 -1.44 0.46 -10.62
N ILE A 322 -0.78 1.02 -9.61
CA ILE A 322 -0.69 0.43 -8.27
C ILE A 322 -1.62 1.20 -7.33
N ARG A 323 -2.53 0.50 -6.65
CA ARG A 323 -3.39 1.06 -5.60
C ARG A 323 -3.20 0.27 -4.29
N ALA A 324 -2.71 0.94 -3.26
CA ALA A 324 -2.68 0.41 -1.89
C ALA A 324 -3.85 1.00 -1.08
N THR A 325 -4.72 0.15 -0.54
CA THR A 325 -5.82 0.58 0.35
C THR A 325 -5.41 0.67 1.82
N GLY A 326 -4.30 0.04 2.19
CA GLY A 326 -3.65 0.18 3.48
C GLY A 326 -2.42 1.09 3.41
N ASN A 327 -1.47 0.87 4.31
CA ASN A 327 -0.23 1.65 4.36
C ASN A 327 0.74 1.22 3.26
N LEU A 328 1.39 2.19 2.62
CA LEU A 328 2.53 1.97 1.73
C LEU A 328 3.81 2.37 2.47
N ILE A 329 4.73 1.41 2.65
CA ILE A 329 6.06 1.66 3.22
C ILE A 329 7.08 1.43 2.10
N VAL A 330 7.85 2.48 1.78
CA VAL A 330 8.95 2.41 0.81
C VAL A 330 10.26 2.64 1.54
N GLN A 331 11.08 1.60 1.66
CA GLN A 331 12.40 1.66 2.28
C GLN A 331 13.47 1.68 1.20
N GLY A 332 14.34 2.68 1.25
CA GLY A 332 15.40 2.88 0.29
C GLY A 332 16.07 4.23 0.50
N THR A 333 17.09 4.52 -0.29
CA THR A 333 17.78 5.82 -0.27
C THR A 333 16.99 6.91 -0.99
N THR A 334 16.21 6.56 -2.01
CA THR A 334 15.46 7.52 -2.84
C THR A 334 14.09 6.99 -3.25
N THR A 335 13.10 7.87 -3.24
CA THR A 335 11.79 7.65 -3.88
C THR A 335 11.61 8.73 -4.94
N THR A 336 11.51 8.34 -6.21
CA THR A 336 11.29 9.25 -7.34
C THR A 336 9.85 9.12 -7.81
N LEU A 337 9.14 10.25 -7.93
CA LEU A 337 7.76 10.32 -8.37
C LEU A 337 7.66 11.25 -9.58
N ASP A 338 7.66 10.69 -10.77
CA ASP A 338 7.49 11.44 -12.01
C ASP A 338 5.99 11.60 -12.32
N THR A 339 5.33 12.51 -11.58
CA THR A 339 3.89 12.76 -11.70
C THR A 339 3.63 14.23 -12.05
N VAL A 340 2.52 14.48 -12.76
CA VAL A 340 2.07 15.86 -13.04
C VAL A 340 1.51 16.52 -11.78
N THR A 341 0.89 15.74 -10.89
CA THR A 341 0.35 16.23 -9.61
C THR A 341 0.60 15.22 -8.50
N LEU A 342 1.06 15.71 -7.35
CA LEU A 342 1.10 14.98 -6.09
C LEU A 342 -0.06 15.48 -5.22
N ARG A 343 -1.05 14.61 -4.97
CA ARG A 343 -2.17 14.89 -4.08
C ARG A 343 -1.97 14.13 -2.77
N VAL A 344 -1.96 14.86 -1.66
CA VAL A 344 -1.85 14.31 -0.30
C VAL A 344 -3.05 14.82 0.49
N GLU A 345 -3.89 13.91 0.98
CA GLU A 345 -5.04 14.26 1.83
C GLU A 345 -4.66 14.37 3.31
N ASP A 346 -3.52 13.78 3.70
CA ASP A 346 -3.02 13.83 5.06
C ASP A 346 -2.74 15.27 5.51
N LYS A 347 -3.01 15.54 6.80
CA LYS A 347 -2.86 16.88 7.39
C LYS A 347 -1.41 17.32 7.52
N ASN A 348 -0.49 16.37 7.67
CA ASN A 348 0.91 16.61 7.95
C ASN A 348 1.80 15.86 6.95
N ILE A 349 2.91 16.50 6.58
CA ILE A 349 4.04 15.87 5.90
C ILE A 349 5.20 15.96 6.87
N GLU A 350 5.71 14.82 7.33
CA GLU A 350 6.81 14.76 8.27
C GLU A 350 8.13 14.52 7.50
N LEU A 351 9.16 15.31 7.81
CA LEU A 351 10.49 15.25 7.20
C LEU A 351 11.54 15.00 8.29
N GLY A 352 12.69 14.41 7.94
CA GLY A 352 13.81 14.25 8.87
C GLY A 352 13.73 13.05 9.82
N TYR A 353 12.97 12.01 9.44
CA TYR A 353 12.99 10.73 10.16
C TYR A 353 14.32 10.00 9.99
N GLN A 354 14.82 9.43 11.09
CA GLN A 354 15.94 8.51 11.12
C GLN A 354 15.49 7.07 10.85
N SER A 355 16.45 6.16 10.66
CA SER A 355 16.20 4.75 10.34
C SER A 355 15.44 3.98 11.44
N ASP A 356 15.35 4.52 12.64
CA ASP A 356 14.61 3.95 13.77
C ASP A 356 13.18 4.51 13.91
N SER A 357 12.71 5.27 12.90
CA SER A 357 11.43 5.97 12.93
C SER A 357 11.32 6.98 14.08
N THR A 358 12.43 7.62 14.46
CA THR A 358 12.43 8.81 15.32
C THR A 358 12.84 10.06 14.54
N GLY A 359 12.48 11.25 15.04
CA GLY A 359 12.97 12.51 14.47
C GLY A 359 14.45 12.73 14.77
N GLY A 360 15.19 13.30 13.82
CA GLY A 360 16.57 13.78 14.04
C GLY A 360 16.66 14.90 15.09
N ASP A 361 17.86 15.10 15.65
CA ASP A 361 18.21 16.35 16.33
C ASP A 361 18.39 17.49 15.29
N ASP A 362 18.63 18.73 15.75
CA ASP A 362 18.77 19.87 14.83
C ASP A 362 19.95 19.71 13.85
N VAL A 363 20.93 18.86 14.17
CA VAL A 363 22.04 18.50 13.27
C VAL A 363 21.56 17.52 12.19
N GLY A 364 20.79 16.49 12.56
CA GLY A 364 20.19 15.54 11.62
C GLY A 364 19.11 16.15 10.72
N ALA A 365 18.42 17.19 11.19
CA ALA A 365 17.41 17.93 10.43
C ALA A 365 17.98 19.05 9.54
N ASP A 366 19.26 19.43 9.71
CA ASP A 366 19.88 20.54 9.00
C ASP A 366 19.85 20.34 7.48
N GLY A 367 19.42 21.38 6.76
CA GLY A 367 19.24 21.33 5.30
C GLY A 367 17.94 20.63 4.85
N GLY A 368 17.14 20.10 5.78
CA GLY A 368 15.82 19.53 5.50
C GLY A 368 14.83 20.58 5.00
N GLY A 369 13.97 20.21 4.06
CA GLY A 369 12.95 21.11 3.52
C GLY A 369 12.52 20.79 2.09
N VAL A 370 12.14 21.85 1.36
CA VAL A 370 11.58 21.74 0.00
C VAL A 370 12.49 22.47 -0.98
N THR A 371 12.79 21.81 -2.10
CA THR A 371 13.56 22.37 -3.21
C THR A 371 12.74 22.30 -4.49
N LEU A 372 12.47 23.47 -5.09
CA LEU A 372 11.90 23.59 -6.43
C LEU A 372 13.04 23.80 -7.43
N LEU A 373 13.29 22.78 -8.25
CA LEU A 373 14.34 22.80 -9.26
C LEU A 373 14.06 23.84 -10.36
N SER A 374 15.10 24.54 -10.79
CA SER A 374 15.02 25.54 -11.86
C SER A 374 16.40 25.73 -12.50
N THR A 375 16.43 26.03 -13.80
CA THR A 375 17.66 26.34 -14.55
C THR A 375 18.35 27.60 -14.04
N ASP A 376 17.57 28.56 -13.52
CA ASP A 376 18.03 29.88 -13.09
C ASP A 376 18.20 29.94 -11.56
N SER A 377 18.75 28.87 -10.98
CA SER A 377 18.83 28.56 -9.53
C SER A 377 17.55 28.02 -8.90
N ASN A 378 17.73 26.97 -8.08
CA ASN A 378 16.69 26.36 -7.29
C ASN A 378 16.06 27.36 -6.31
N LYS A 379 14.76 27.21 -6.08
CA LYS A 379 14.06 27.92 -4.99
C LYS A 379 13.94 26.96 -3.82
N GLU A 380 14.35 27.39 -2.65
CA GLU A 380 14.56 26.53 -1.49
C GLU A 380 13.91 27.14 -0.25
N ILE A 381 13.26 26.27 0.52
CA ILE A 381 12.78 26.51 1.87
C ILE A 381 13.48 25.47 2.73
N LYS A 382 14.45 25.88 3.54
CA LYS A 382 15.30 24.95 4.31
C LYS A 382 15.35 25.34 5.78
N TRP A 383 15.31 24.34 6.65
CA TRP A 383 15.72 24.48 8.04
C TRP A 383 17.24 24.61 8.09
N LEU A 384 17.74 25.68 8.71
CA LEU A 384 19.17 25.88 8.93
C LEU A 384 19.45 25.96 10.42
N ASN A 385 20.22 25.01 10.93
CA ASN A 385 20.60 24.95 12.34
C ASN A 385 21.43 26.17 12.77
N SER A 386 22.30 26.67 11.89
CA SER A 386 23.18 27.83 12.17
C SER A 386 22.42 29.13 12.47
N THR A 387 21.23 29.31 11.90
CA THR A 387 20.36 30.48 12.14
C THR A 387 19.15 30.15 13.02
N ASN A 388 18.97 28.87 13.37
CA ASN A 388 17.82 28.36 14.12
C ASN A 388 16.47 28.80 13.49
N ALA A 389 16.39 28.75 12.16
CA ALA A 389 15.25 29.28 11.42
C ALA A 389 15.01 28.60 10.07
N TRP A 390 13.75 28.65 9.62
CA TRP A 390 13.39 28.39 8.23
C TRP A 390 13.88 29.55 7.35
N THR A 391 14.75 29.22 6.41
CA THR A 391 15.36 30.19 5.49
C THR A 391 14.79 30.01 4.10
N PHE A 392 14.30 31.11 3.54
CA PHE A 392 13.81 31.20 2.17
C PHE A 392 14.89 31.84 1.32
N ASN A 393 15.37 31.16 0.28
CA ASN A 393 16.40 31.72 -0.60
C ASN A 393 15.82 32.68 -1.66
N LYS A 394 14.50 32.82 -1.72
CA LYS A 394 13.74 33.79 -2.51
C LYS A 394 12.74 34.52 -1.61
N ASN A 395 12.21 35.61 -2.12
CA ASN A 395 11.26 36.46 -1.40
C ASN A 395 9.95 35.74 -1.08
N ILE A 396 9.31 36.12 0.02
CA ILE A 396 7.94 35.74 0.37
C ILE A 396 7.02 36.87 -0.09
N ASP A 397 6.06 36.56 -0.95
CA ASP A 397 5.08 37.53 -1.46
C ASP A 397 3.69 37.29 -0.84
N LEU A 398 2.95 38.38 -0.62
CA LEU A 398 1.59 38.37 -0.10
C LEU A 398 0.62 38.71 -1.24
N SER A 399 -0.14 37.72 -1.68
CA SER A 399 -0.92 37.81 -2.93
C SER A 399 -2.02 38.86 -2.93
N ASN A 400 -2.50 39.28 -1.76
CA ASN A 400 -3.53 40.30 -1.61
C ASN A 400 -3.55 40.91 -0.19
N THR A 401 -4.46 41.87 0.02
CA THR A 401 -4.63 42.62 1.28
C THR A 401 -5.25 41.82 2.43
N SER A 402 -5.79 40.62 2.19
CA SER A 402 -6.30 39.73 3.25
C SER A 402 -5.27 38.70 3.72
N THR A 403 -4.09 38.65 3.08
CA THR A 403 -2.97 37.81 3.51
C THR A 403 -1.98 38.60 4.35
N GLU A 404 -1.40 37.95 5.36
CA GLU A 404 -0.59 38.59 6.39
C GLU A 404 0.47 37.66 6.96
N ILE A 405 1.61 38.23 7.34
CA ILE A 405 2.62 37.52 8.13
C ILE A 405 2.32 37.78 9.60
N LYS A 406 2.09 36.69 10.35
CA LYS A 406 1.77 36.72 11.78
C LYS A 406 2.90 36.17 12.63
N ILE A 407 3.07 36.76 13.81
CA ILE A 407 3.93 36.24 14.88
C ILE A 407 3.10 36.19 16.15
N GLY A 408 3.03 35.02 16.81
CA GLY A 408 2.21 34.83 18.01
C GLY A 408 0.72 35.09 17.81
N GLY A 409 0.21 34.82 16.60
CA GLY A 409 -1.19 35.10 16.22
C GLY A 409 -1.51 36.56 15.87
N GLN A 410 -0.54 37.48 16.01
CA GLN A 410 -0.70 38.90 15.71
C GLN A 410 -0.14 39.27 14.34
N THR A 411 -0.88 40.07 13.59
CA THR A 411 -0.46 40.64 12.31
C THR A 411 0.74 41.56 12.51
N LYS A 412 1.83 41.31 11.77
CA LYS A 412 3.02 42.17 11.77
C LYS A 412 3.22 42.87 10.44
N LEU A 413 3.09 42.13 9.34
CA LEU A 413 3.18 42.66 7.98
C LEU A 413 1.92 42.31 7.20
N THR A 414 1.36 43.32 6.53
CA THR A 414 0.41 43.15 5.43
C THR A 414 1.11 43.44 4.11
N ASN A 415 0.43 43.30 2.98
CA ASN A 415 0.98 43.69 1.69
C ASN A 415 1.24 45.21 1.54
N THR A 416 0.77 46.05 2.48
CA THR A 416 0.84 47.52 2.38
C THR A 416 1.28 48.24 3.66
N SER A 417 1.38 47.55 4.80
CA SER A 417 1.65 48.20 6.09
C SER A 417 2.41 47.32 7.09
N LEU A 418 3.12 48.00 7.99
CA LEU A 418 3.59 47.45 9.27
C LEU A 418 2.53 47.70 10.33
N SER A 419 2.17 46.68 11.11
CA SER A 419 1.10 46.74 12.10
C SER A 419 1.52 46.11 13.43
N ASN A 420 0.89 46.55 14.53
CA ASN A 420 1.12 46.04 15.89
C ASN A 420 2.61 46.05 16.31
N ILE A 421 3.30 47.16 16.04
CA ILE A 421 4.70 47.37 16.45
C ILE A 421 4.70 48.10 17.79
N LEU A 422 5.29 47.48 18.83
CA LEU A 422 5.41 48.08 20.16
C LEU A 422 6.70 48.90 20.30
N TYR A 423 7.81 48.38 19.78
CA TYR A 423 9.12 49.03 19.77
C TYR A 423 9.74 48.94 18.38
N ALA A 424 10.47 49.99 17.99
CA ALA A 424 11.17 50.10 16.71
C ALA A 424 12.55 50.74 16.92
N ASP A 425 13.28 50.25 17.92
CA ASP A 425 14.49 50.89 18.46
C ASP A 425 15.62 51.04 17.43
N GLU A 426 15.66 50.18 16.41
CA GLU A 426 16.68 50.20 15.35
C GLU A 426 16.30 51.06 14.13
N LEU A 427 15.21 51.84 14.19
CA LEU A 427 14.78 52.70 13.09
C LEU A 427 15.71 53.92 12.94
N THR A 428 16.68 53.85 12.02
CA THR A 428 17.67 54.93 11.81
C THR A 428 17.21 56.05 10.87
N ARG A 429 16.26 55.76 9.97
CA ARG A 429 15.75 56.73 8.99
C ARG A 429 14.31 56.47 8.63
N VAL A 430 13.52 57.54 8.56
CA VAL A 430 12.15 57.55 8.05
C VAL A 430 12.10 58.42 6.80
N GLY A 431 11.29 58.03 5.82
CA GLY A 431 11.06 58.83 4.61
C GLY A 431 10.19 60.05 4.87
N THR A 432 9.63 60.62 3.80
CA THR A 432 8.66 61.73 3.91
C THR A 432 7.35 61.23 4.50
N LEU A 433 6.89 61.88 5.57
CA LEU A 433 5.61 61.59 6.21
C LEU A 433 4.58 62.65 5.81
N THR A 434 3.35 62.22 5.53
CA THR A 434 2.20 63.14 5.40
C THR A 434 1.80 63.73 6.76
N SER A 435 2.00 62.96 7.84
CA SER A 435 1.74 63.38 9.22
C SER A 435 2.63 62.60 10.19
N LEU A 436 3.06 63.25 11.27
CA LEU A 436 3.73 62.64 12.41
C LEU A 436 2.94 63.00 13.68
N GLN A 437 2.41 62.00 14.38
CA GLN A 437 1.71 62.16 15.65
C GLN A 437 2.46 61.40 16.74
N VAL A 438 3.03 62.13 17.68
CA VAL A 438 3.81 61.60 18.81
C VAL A 438 3.60 62.52 20.01
N ASP A 439 3.62 61.96 21.22
CA ASP A 439 3.39 62.75 22.43
C ASP A 439 4.59 63.63 22.79
N SER A 440 5.81 63.11 22.64
CA SER A 440 7.03 63.83 22.98
C SER A 440 8.10 63.59 21.92
N ILE A 441 8.82 64.65 21.57
CA ILE A 441 9.90 64.64 20.58
C ILE A 441 11.18 65.08 21.28
N ASN A 442 12.23 64.25 21.19
CA ASN A 442 13.59 64.63 21.54
C ASN A 442 14.41 64.76 20.24
N MET A 443 15.07 65.89 20.03
CA MET A 443 15.90 66.14 18.84
C MET A 443 17.35 66.41 19.29
N ASP A 444 18.26 65.46 19.05
CA ASP A 444 19.67 65.62 19.39
C ASP A 444 20.44 66.25 18.21
N GLY A 445 21.09 67.40 18.45
CA GLY A 445 21.96 68.07 17.49
C GLY A 445 21.31 68.55 16.18
N ASN A 446 20.00 68.85 16.16
CA ASN A 446 19.25 68.95 14.90
C ASN A 446 18.58 70.32 14.67
N THR A 447 18.28 70.62 13.40
CA THR A 447 17.60 71.83 12.91
C THR A 447 16.19 71.48 12.42
N ILE A 448 15.17 72.25 12.82
CA ILE A 448 13.85 72.20 12.18
C ILE A 448 13.83 73.20 11.02
N ALA A 449 13.76 72.72 9.78
CA ALA A 449 13.73 73.57 8.58
C ALA A 449 12.40 73.42 7.83
N ASN A 450 11.84 74.54 7.36
CA ASN A 450 10.70 74.58 6.44
C ASN A 450 11.01 75.60 5.33
N SER A 451 10.86 75.20 4.07
CA SER A 451 11.18 76.02 2.89
C SER A 451 9.95 76.58 2.16
N VAL A 452 8.74 76.24 2.59
CA VAL A 452 7.48 76.53 1.85
C VAL A 452 6.54 77.41 2.64
N SER A 453 6.48 77.26 3.96
CA SER A 453 5.48 77.92 4.82
C SER A 453 6.01 78.19 6.22
N ALA A 454 5.21 78.90 7.03
CA ALA A 454 5.54 79.13 8.42
C ALA A 454 5.54 77.82 9.23
N ILE A 455 6.47 77.71 10.18
CA ILE A 455 6.39 76.70 11.23
C ILE A 455 5.41 77.22 12.28
N ASN A 456 4.25 76.58 12.37
CA ASN A 456 3.24 76.92 13.38
C ASN A 456 3.45 76.05 14.62
N ILE A 457 3.72 76.68 15.77
CA ILE A 457 3.78 76.02 17.07
C ILE A 457 2.50 76.40 17.83
N THR A 458 1.58 75.44 17.97
CA THR A 458 0.32 75.66 18.69
C THR A 458 0.37 74.92 20.01
N ALA A 459 0.35 75.68 21.12
CA ALA A 459 0.34 75.13 22.47
C ALA A 459 -0.74 75.80 23.31
N ASN A 460 -1.71 75.02 23.81
CA ASN A 460 -2.80 75.54 24.64
C ASN A 460 -2.31 76.06 26.01
N GLY A 461 -1.24 75.47 26.54
CA GLY A 461 -0.62 75.86 27.82
C GLY A 461 0.48 76.92 27.72
N GLY A 462 0.73 77.48 26.53
CA GLY A 462 1.86 78.38 26.25
C GLY A 462 3.13 77.64 25.78
N LEU A 463 4.13 78.42 25.37
CA LEU A 463 5.42 77.93 24.87
C LEU A 463 6.52 78.25 25.90
N ASN A 464 7.11 77.21 26.48
CA ASN A 464 8.26 77.34 27.38
C ASN A 464 9.55 77.04 26.62
N LEU A 465 10.53 77.94 26.70
CA LEU A 465 11.86 77.79 26.13
C LEU A 465 12.88 77.82 27.26
N THR A 466 13.66 76.75 27.44
CA THR A 466 14.75 76.66 28.44
C THR A 466 16.09 76.41 27.75
N PRO A 467 16.59 77.38 26.97
CA PRO A 467 17.85 77.22 26.26
C PRO A 467 19.03 77.23 27.25
N GLY A 468 20.11 76.51 26.91
CA GLY A 468 21.39 76.62 27.62
C GLY A 468 22.16 77.93 27.33
N GLY A 469 21.67 78.73 26.38
CA GLY A 469 22.23 80.03 25.98
C GLY A 469 21.13 80.97 25.46
N ASP A 470 21.47 81.95 24.63
CA ASP A 470 20.52 82.96 24.16
C ASP A 470 19.52 82.43 23.12
N ILE A 471 18.32 83.04 23.08
CA ILE A 471 17.36 82.86 21.98
C ILE A 471 17.73 83.86 20.88
N ALA A 472 18.40 83.40 19.83
CA ALA A 472 18.81 84.23 18.71
C ALA A 472 17.76 84.24 17.59
N ILE A 473 17.38 85.44 17.14
CA ILE A 473 16.67 85.65 15.87
C ILE A 473 17.70 86.15 14.85
N SER A 474 18.21 85.25 14.00
CA SER A 474 19.25 85.58 13.03
C SER A 474 18.68 86.24 11.78
N GLY A 475 19.22 87.39 11.37
CA GLY A 475 18.74 88.15 10.21
C GLY A 475 17.83 89.32 10.60
N ASN A 476 17.17 89.94 9.61
CA ASN A 476 16.33 91.14 9.81
C ASN A 476 14.85 90.75 9.94
N HIS A 477 14.46 90.18 11.08
CA HIS A 477 13.11 89.71 11.34
C HIS A 477 12.40 90.53 12.43
N LYS A 478 11.06 90.54 12.39
CA LYS A 478 10.21 91.20 13.40
C LYS A 478 9.68 90.17 14.39
N ILE A 479 9.63 90.54 15.67
CA ILE A 479 8.82 89.85 16.68
C ILE A 479 7.52 90.65 16.83
N THR A 480 6.39 90.04 16.48
CA THR A 480 5.07 90.68 16.48
C THR A 480 4.12 89.96 17.44
N GLY A 481 3.09 90.64 17.93
CA GLY A 481 2.13 90.07 18.88
C GLY A 481 2.61 90.06 20.33
N LEU A 482 3.73 90.71 20.62
CA LEU A 482 4.21 90.93 21.99
C LEU A 482 3.28 91.92 22.71
N LYS A 483 2.93 91.59 23.95
CA LYS A 483 2.16 92.47 24.84
C LYS A 483 3.10 93.45 25.56
N ASP A 484 2.61 94.66 25.85
CA ASP A 484 3.38 95.63 26.63
C ASP A 484 3.80 95.05 28.00
N PRO A 485 5.04 95.35 28.44
CA PRO A 485 5.62 94.75 29.64
C PRO A 485 4.91 95.21 30.91
N THR A 486 4.81 94.30 31.88
CA THR A 486 4.27 94.57 33.22
C THR A 486 5.28 94.28 34.34
N ALA A 487 6.21 93.34 34.10
CA ALA A 487 7.29 92.99 35.00
C ALA A 487 8.66 93.43 34.42
N SER A 488 9.66 93.57 35.29
CA SER A 488 11.00 94.05 34.91
C SER A 488 11.77 93.13 33.95
N GLN A 489 11.34 91.87 33.79
CA GLN A 489 11.96 90.90 32.88
C GLN A 489 11.14 90.67 31.59
N ASP A 490 10.00 91.34 31.45
CA ASP A 490 9.20 91.26 30.23
C ASP A 490 9.92 91.95 29.07
N ALA A 491 9.77 91.42 27.86
CA ALA A 491 10.23 92.12 26.67
C ALA A 491 9.35 93.36 26.42
N ALA A 492 9.98 94.51 26.19
CA ALA A 492 9.27 95.75 25.89
C ALA A 492 8.89 95.83 24.41
N THR A 493 7.66 96.24 24.12
CA THR A 493 7.27 96.60 22.75
C THR A 493 7.91 97.95 22.37
N LYS A 494 8.04 98.19 21.06
CA LYS A 494 8.55 99.47 20.57
C LYS A 494 7.69 100.65 21.05
N ILE A 495 6.36 100.52 20.97
CA ILE A 495 5.44 101.60 21.35
C ILE A 495 5.50 101.92 22.84
N TYR A 496 5.65 100.89 23.69
CA TYR A 496 5.87 101.09 25.12
C TYR A 496 7.13 101.92 25.36
N THR A 497 8.26 101.52 24.77
CA THR A 497 9.54 102.22 24.94
C THR A 497 9.48 103.65 24.41
N ASP A 498 8.90 103.87 23.23
CA ASP A 498 8.74 105.22 22.65
C ASP A 498 7.89 106.13 23.57
N THR A 499 6.85 105.58 24.21
CA THR A 499 5.95 106.32 25.10
C THR A 499 6.62 106.71 26.41
N GLU A 500 7.39 105.80 27.03
CA GLU A 500 8.15 106.09 28.25
C GLU A 500 9.18 107.20 28.01
N ILE A 501 9.91 107.14 26.88
CA ILE A 501 10.85 108.21 26.49
C ILE A 501 10.11 109.53 26.24
N ALA A 502 8.98 109.49 25.54
CA ALA A 502 8.18 110.70 25.28
C ALA A 502 7.65 111.35 26.56
N ASN A 503 7.42 110.58 27.63
CA ASN A 503 6.89 111.05 28.91
C ASN A 503 7.94 111.48 29.96
N GLU A 504 9.23 111.48 29.61
CA GLU A 504 10.30 111.94 30.52
C GLU A 504 10.06 113.39 31.03
N VAL A 505 10.33 113.66 32.31
CA VAL A 505 10.01 114.95 32.94
C VAL A 505 10.91 116.08 32.41
N ILE A 506 10.31 117.20 32.00
CA ILE A 506 11.02 118.43 31.62
C ILE A 506 11.40 119.19 32.90
N VAL A 507 12.66 119.61 33.03
CA VAL A 507 13.13 120.47 34.13
C VAL A 507 13.99 121.59 33.56
N MET A 508 13.59 122.85 33.76
CA MET A 508 14.34 124.02 33.26
C MET A 508 14.09 125.29 34.08
N GLY A 509 15.01 126.26 33.99
CA GLY A 509 14.79 127.62 34.48
C GLY A 509 14.00 128.45 33.47
N PHE A 510 13.12 129.34 33.94
CA PHE A 510 12.23 130.13 33.08
C PHE A 510 12.11 131.57 33.59
N ASP A 511 12.25 132.57 32.71
CA ASP A 511 11.99 133.97 33.07
C ASP A 511 10.51 134.29 32.79
N ILE A 512 9.80 134.71 33.82
CA ILE A 512 8.37 135.07 33.74
C ILE A 512 8.15 136.58 33.86
N THR A 513 9.22 137.39 33.80
CA THR A 513 9.14 138.85 33.86
C THR A 513 8.32 139.38 32.68
N GLY A 514 7.23 140.10 32.97
CA GLY A 514 6.36 140.68 31.94
C GLY A 514 5.32 139.73 31.34
N LEU A 515 5.19 138.49 31.82
CA LEU A 515 4.21 137.51 31.31
C LEU A 515 2.82 137.57 32.00
N GLY A 516 2.54 138.63 32.76
CA GLY A 516 1.29 138.81 33.50
C GLY A 516 1.28 138.10 34.87
N SER A 517 0.08 137.88 35.43
CA SER A 517 -0.13 137.24 36.73
C SER A 517 -1.33 136.28 36.69
N GLY A 518 -1.44 135.38 37.68
CA GLY A 518 -2.56 134.44 37.79
C GLY A 518 -2.75 133.56 36.54
N SER A 519 -3.98 133.46 36.05
CA SER A 519 -4.33 132.65 34.86
C SER A 519 -3.64 133.13 33.58
N ALA A 520 -3.36 134.42 33.43
CA ALA A 520 -2.67 134.96 32.26
C ALA A 520 -1.21 134.48 32.21
N LEU A 521 -0.50 134.51 33.35
CA LEU A 521 0.85 133.94 33.48
C LEU A 521 0.82 132.44 33.19
N GLN A 522 -0.17 131.73 33.74
CA GLN A 522 -0.28 130.28 33.57
C GLN A 522 -0.46 129.89 32.09
N ALA A 523 -1.33 130.61 31.37
CA ALA A 523 -1.57 130.39 29.95
C ALA A 523 -0.38 130.80 29.07
N ALA A 524 0.31 131.91 29.40
CA ALA A 524 1.49 132.35 28.68
C ALA A 524 2.61 131.30 28.78
N VAL A 525 2.91 130.82 29.99
CA VAL A 525 3.93 129.77 30.20
C VAL A 525 3.52 128.44 29.57
N ALA A 526 2.22 128.08 29.56
CA ALA A 526 1.72 126.92 28.83
C ALA A 526 1.95 127.05 27.31
N GLY A 527 1.75 128.25 26.74
CA GLY A 527 2.05 128.53 25.34
C GLY A 527 3.52 128.33 25.00
N TYR A 528 4.42 128.91 25.81
CA TYR A 528 5.87 128.71 25.65
C TYR A 528 6.29 127.26 25.81
N LEU A 529 5.70 126.53 26.77
CA LEU A 529 5.93 125.09 26.93
C LEU A 529 5.48 124.31 25.70
N ASN A 530 4.36 124.69 25.10
CA ASN A 530 3.85 124.04 23.89
C ASN A 530 4.73 124.33 22.67
N ASP A 531 5.35 125.49 22.58
CA ASP A 531 6.30 125.80 21.52
C ASP A 531 7.61 125.01 21.67
N LEU A 532 8.11 124.87 22.90
CA LEU A 532 9.34 124.15 23.20
C LEU A 532 9.17 122.63 23.10
N TYR A 533 8.06 122.11 23.62
CA TYR A 533 7.70 120.70 23.60
C TYR A 533 6.20 120.56 23.32
N PRO A 534 5.78 120.44 22.04
CA PRO A 534 4.37 120.34 21.69
C PRO A 534 3.68 119.17 22.39
N ALA A 535 2.52 119.43 22.97
CA ALA A 535 1.67 118.38 23.50
C ALA A 535 1.16 117.49 22.35
N SER A 536 1.28 116.18 22.51
CA SER A 536 0.85 115.18 21.52
C SER A 536 0.43 113.89 22.22
N ALA A 537 -0.37 113.06 21.56
CA ALA A 537 -0.93 111.85 22.17
C ALA A 537 0.14 110.93 22.83
N ILE A 538 1.35 110.87 22.27
CA ILE A 538 2.44 110.03 22.80
C ILE A 538 3.07 110.58 24.10
N ASN A 539 2.93 111.87 24.38
CA ASN A 539 3.47 112.52 25.58
C ASN A 539 2.36 112.92 26.58
N ASN A 540 1.18 112.31 26.47
CA ASN A 540 0.12 112.51 27.44
C ASN A 540 0.59 112.01 28.82
N GLY A 541 0.55 112.91 29.82
CA GLY A 541 1.09 112.67 31.16
C GLY A 541 2.50 113.23 31.38
N LYS A 542 3.22 113.67 30.34
CA LYS A 542 4.54 114.29 30.49
C LYS A 542 4.46 115.49 31.44
N GLN A 543 5.35 115.54 32.42
CA GLN A 543 5.40 116.62 33.40
C GLN A 543 6.49 117.63 33.06
N ALA A 544 6.23 118.91 33.29
CA ALA A 544 7.24 119.97 33.25
C ALA A 544 7.33 120.67 34.62
N LYS A 545 8.56 120.84 35.11
CA LYS A 545 8.89 121.52 36.37
C LYS A 545 9.78 122.72 36.06
N LEU A 546 9.20 123.91 36.10
CA LEU A 546 9.85 125.16 35.70
C LEU A 546 10.25 125.99 36.91
N HIS A 547 11.54 126.29 37.03
CA HIS A 547 12.03 127.21 38.05
C HIS A 547 11.97 128.65 37.52
N CYS A 548 10.91 129.34 37.89
CA CYS A 548 10.54 130.65 37.38
C CYS A 548 11.21 131.79 38.17
N THR A 549 11.68 132.82 37.45
CA THR A 549 12.21 134.08 38.04
C THR A 549 11.43 135.28 37.47
N SER A 550 11.09 136.27 38.30
CA SER A 550 10.39 137.50 37.87
C SER A 550 10.98 138.75 38.50
N TYR A 551 11.15 139.82 37.71
CA TYR A 551 11.52 141.16 38.18
C TYR A 551 10.36 142.18 38.12
N ALA A 552 9.11 141.71 38.01
CA ALA A 552 7.94 142.56 37.74
C ALA A 552 7.64 143.65 38.80
N ASN A 553 8.21 143.55 40.02
CA ASN A 553 7.98 144.49 41.13
C ASN A 553 9.06 145.57 41.27
N ALA A 554 9.89 145.80 40.26
CA ALA A 554 10.95 146.82 40.32
C ALA A 554 10.39 148.25 40.40
N THR A 555 10.90 149.07 41.33
CA THR A 555 10.51 150.48 41.50
C THR A 555 11.68 151.43 41.26
N ALA A 556 11.39 152.58 40.65
CA ALA A 556 12.35 153.69 40.49
C ALA A 556 12.20 154.68 41.66
N SER A 557 13.29 155.08 42.31
CA SER A 557 13.28 156.05 43.42
C SER A 557 14.46 157.03 43.35
N GLY A 558 14.35 158.16 44.07
CA GLY A 558 15.43 159.16 44.18
C GLY A 558 15.43 160.27 43.11
N ILE A 559 14.31 160.49 42.41
CA ILE A 559 14.18 161.59 41.44
C ILE A 559 13.86 162.89 42.21
N ASP A 560 14.86 163.75 42.41
CA ASP A 560 14.69 165.07 43.05
C ASP A 560 14.59 166.17 41.99
N VAL A 561 13.38 166.73 41.88
CA VAL A 561 13.03 167.76 40.90
C VAL A 561 13.28 169.18 41.44
N ASP A 562 13.37 169.36 42.76
CA ASP A 562 13.44 170.69 43.39
C ASP A 562 14.87 171.22 43.39
N SER A 563 15.87 170.34 43.55
CA SER A 563 17.29 170.64 43.33
C SER A 563 17.63 170.99 41.88
N ALA A 564 16.76 170.66 40.92
CA ALA A 564 16.97 170.92 39.51
C ALA A 564 16.56 172.33 39.08
N LYS A 565 15.98 173.18 39.96
CA LYS A 565 15.49 174.52 39.61
C LYS A 565 16.52 175.64 39.86
N THR A 566 16.59 176.61 38.95
CA THR A 566 17.41 177.83 39.06
C THR A 566 16.54 179.07 38.81
N ILE A 567 16.66 180.11 39.65
CA ILE A 567 15.87 181.35 39.60
C ILE A 567 16.79 182.55 39.29
N SER A 568 16.42 183.43 38.35
CA SER A 568 17.15 184.68 38.01
C SER A 568 16.37 185.94 38.40
N TYR A 569 17.04 187.08 38.60
CA TYR A 569 16.46 188.36 39.06
C TYR A 569 16.96 189.56 38.23
N ILE A 570 16.16 190.63 38.08
CA ILE A 570 16.48 191.88 37.35
C ILE A 570 16.19 193.13 38.21
N ALA A 571 16.98 194.20 38.06
CA ALA A 571 16.83 195.45 38.83
C ALA A 571 16.04 196.54 38.06
N VAL A 572 15.16 197.26 38.76
CA VAL A 572 14.35 198.37 38.21
C VAL A 572 14.48 199.64 39.07
N ASP A 573 14.42 200.82 38.44
CA ASP A 573 14.61 202.14 39.07
C ASP A 573 13.32 202.64 39.76
N ALA A 574 13.45 203.09 41.00
CA ALA A 574 12.42 203.74 41.79
C ALA A 574 12.82 205.19 42.11
N ASN A 575 12.59 206.09 41.14
CA ASN A 575 12.51 207.54 41.32
C ASN A 575 13.80 208.24 41.80
N GLY A 576 14.95 207.88 41.23
CA GLY A 576 16.08 208.81 41.09
C GLY A 576 17.19 208.77 42.12
N THR A 577 17.27 207.78 43.03
CA THR A 577 18.56 207.44 43.72
C THR A 577 18.65 206.04 44.39
N GLN A 578 17.75 205.07 44.13
CA GLN A 578 17.89 203.68 44.64
C GLN A 578 17.16 202.65 43.72
N ASN A 579 17.82 201.51 43.41
CA ASN A 579 17.26 200.39 42.62
C ASN A 579 16.95 199.17 43.52
N GLU A 580 15.84 198.44 43.29
CA GLU A 580 15.50 197.13 43.92
C GLU A 580 15.40 195.99 42.87
N SER A 581 15.62 194.73 43.29
CA SER A 581 15.63 193.54 42.40
C SER A 581 14.38 192.65 42.54
N VAL A 582 13.78 192.24 41.41
CA VAL A 582 12.63 191.31 41.31
C VAL A 582 12.95 190.09 40.42
N VAL A 583 12.32 188.94 40.68
CA VAL A 583 12.53 187.68 39.93
C VAL A 583 12.17 187.85 38.46
N GLN A 584 13.04 187.37 37.56
CA GLN A 584 12.87 187.40 36.11
C GLN A 584 12.43 186.04 35.53
N ASP A 585 13.01 184.91 35.97
CA ASP A 585 12.71 183.58 35.39
C ASP A 585 13.07 182.40 36.34
N ILE A 586 12.45 181.22 36.11
CA ILE A 586 12.76 179.94 36.78
C ILE A 586 12.88 178.81 35.74
N VAL A 587 14.04 178.15 35.65
CA VAL A 587 14.31 177.02 34.72
C VAL A 587 14.69 175.76 35.49
N PHE A 588 14.23 174.58 35.04
CA PHE A 588 14.58 173.27 35.59
C PHE A 588 15.51 172.47 34.65
N ALA A 589 16.53 171.79 35.20
CA ALA A 589 17.32 170.77 34.50
C ALA A 589 16.68 169.35 34.65
N GLY A 590 17.13 168.36 33.86
CA GLY A 590 16.61 166.99 33.93
C GLY A 590 16.98 166.25 35.23
N ALA A 591 16.02 165.55 35.85
CA ALA A 591 16.22 164.75 37.06
C ALA A 591 16.35 163.24 36.76
N SER A 592 17.27 162.54 37.45
CA SER A 592 17.52 161.09 37.31
C SER A 592 17.34 160.34 38.64
N GLY A 593 17.09 159.02 38.59
CA GLY A 593 16.95 158.16 39.78
C GLY A 593 17.41 156.71 39.55
N ASN A 594 17.38 155.88 40.60
CA ASN A 594 17.84 154.48 40.58
C ASN A 594 16.67 153.50 40.52
N VAL A 595 16.84 152.37 39.83
CA VAL A 595 15.89 151.23 39.83
C VAL A 595 16.50 150.05 40.58
N ALA A 596 15.79 149.53 41.58
CA ALA A 596 16.17 148.32 42.30
C ALA A 596 15.44 147.10 41.72
N LEU A 597 16.18 146.10 41.23
CA LEU A 597 15.63 144.84 40.76
C LEU A 597 15.67 143.79 41.88
N THR A 598 14.51 143.44 42.44
CA THR A 598 14.38 142.32 43.39
C THR A 598 13.69 141.16 42.69
N ALA A 599 14.37 140.02 42.55
CA ALA A 599 13.83 138.85 41.86
C ALA A 599 12.92 138.02 42.76
N THR A 600 11.69 137.77 42.33
CA THR A 600 10.79 136.78 42.92
C THR A 600 10.99 135.43 42.22
N ARG A 601 11.05 134.32 42.98
CA ARG A 601 11.21 132.97 42.42
C ARG A 601 10.03 132.09 42.73
N SER A 602 9.71 131.17 41.83
CA SER A 602 8.67 130.16 42.04
C SER A 602 8.93 128.89 41.23
N LEU A 603 8.36 127.77 41.63
CA LEU A 603 8.28 126.56 40.82
C LEU A 603 6.89 126.46 40.20
N MET A 604 6.80 126.48 38.88
CA MET A 604 5.56 126.19 38.16
C MET A 604 5.61 124.78 37.61
N ARG A 605 4.53 124.01 37.81
CA ARG A 605 4.38 122.64 37.31
C ARG A 605 3.28 122.57 36.26
N TYR A 606 3.56 121.89 35.17
CA TYR A 606 2.62 121.62 34.08
C TYR A 606 2.60 120.14 33.72
N GLN A 607 1.49 119.69 33.13
CA GLN A 607 1.34 118.35 32.59
C GLN A 607 0.72 118.41 31.20
N SER A 608 1.26 117.65 30.24
CA SER A 608 0.66 117.49 28.92
C SER A 608 -0.58 116.61 29.02
N ASN A 609 -1.70 117.03 28.46
CA ASN A 609 -2.90 116.20 28.30
C ASN A 609 -2.97 115.51 26.91
N GLY A 610 -1.88 115.57 26.15
CA GLY A 610 -1.78 115.09 24.77
C GLY A 610 -2.28 116.06 23.69
N SER A 611 -2.79 117.23 24.07
CA SER A 611 -3.25 118.30 23.15
C SER A 611 -2.78 119.70 23.55
N GLY A 612 -2.48 119.93 24.83
CA GLY A 612 -1.91 121.15 25.38
C GLY A 612 -1.25 120.93 26.74
N TRP A 613 -0.55 121.95 27.23
CA TRP A 613 0.02 121.96 28.57
C TRP A 613 -0.95 122.56 29.58
N GLU A 614 -1.30 121.76 30.58
CA GLU A 614 -2.17 122.18 31.67
C GLU A 614 -1.34 122.53 32.90
N TRP A 615 -1.60 123.72 33.45
CA TRP A 615 -1.02 124.12 34.72
C TRP A 615 -1.52 123.21 35.84
N GLN A 616 -0.59 122.76 36.67
CA GLN A 616 -0.88 121.87 37.81
C GLN A 616 -0.76 122.62 39.14
N ALA A 617 0.34 123.36 39.34
CA ALA A 617 0.60 124.08 40.58
C ALA A 617 1.70 125.14 40.43
N THR A 618 1.66 126.17 41.28
CA THR A 618 2.77 127.12 41.47
C THR A 618 3.14 127.15 42.94
N THR A 619 4.44 127.02 43.25
CA THR A 619 4.99 127.12 44.60
C THR A 619 5.97 128.29 44.64
N ALA A 620 5.68 129.35 45.40
CA ALA A 620 6.61 130.47 45.57
C ALA A 620 7.79 130.07 46.48
N TYR A 621 8.95 130.70 46.24
CA TYR A 621 10.15 130.56 47.05
C TYR A 621 10.44 131.80 47.87
#